data_AF-A0A844E461-F1
#
_entry.id   AF-A0A844E461-F1
#
_cell.length_a   1.000
_cell.length_b   1.000
_cell.length_c   1.000
_cell.angle_alpha   90.00
_cell.angle_beta   90.00
_cell.angle_gamma   90.00
#
_symmetry.space_group_name_H-M   'P 1'
#
loop_
_entity.id
_entity.type
_entity.pdbx_description
1 polymer ?
#
loop_
_entity_poly.entity_id
_entity_poly.type
_entity_poly.pdbx_seq_one_letter_code
_entity_poly.pdbx_strand_id
1 'polypeptide(L)'
;MSKKPSDIYENIQIEALQEYVLYIYKNYKLAVFESFKPNNAYFVMDSDNLDVITEELCGRKKRDLLECKLYVAKGYHIKSKKRMEERINKFFDR
;
A
#
# COMPACT_ATOMS: atom_id res chain seq x y z
N MET A 1 -9.88 4.95 -8.15
CA MET A 1 -10.31 4.17 -6.99
C MET A 1 -11.73 4.61 -6.71
N SER A 2 -12.67 3.67 -6.59
CA SER A 2 -14.06 4.05 -6.26
C SER A 2 -14.18 4.70 -4.88
N LYS A 3 -13.32 4.30 -3.94
CA LYS A 3 -13.14 4.94 -2.63
C LYS A 3 -12.08 6.05 -2.75
N LYS A 4 -12.35 7.21 -2.16
CA LYS A 4 -11.40 8.32 -2.09
C LYS A 4 -10.41 8.07 -0.94
N PRO A 5 -9.09 8.12 -1.18
CA PRO A 5 -8.12 8.12 -0.10
C PRO A 5 -8.32 9.37 0.77
N SER A 6 -8.11 9.22 2.07
CA SER A 6 -8.06 10.30 3.06
C SER A 6 -6.79 11.12 2.87
N ASP A 7 -5.66 10.46 2.66
CA ASP A 7 -4.35 11.08 2.51
C ASP A 7 -3.57 10.36 1.40
N ILE A 8 -2.71 11.10 0.71
CA ILE A 8 -1.85 10.60 -0.35
C ILE A 8 -0.44 11.12 -0.09
N TYR A 9 0.53 10.22 -0.03
CA TYR A 9 1.93 10.57 0.15
C TYR A 9 2.77 10.07 -1.03
N GLU A 10 3.55 10.99 -1.58
CA GLU A 10 4.57 10.75 -2.59
C GLU A 10 5.96 10.93 -1.95
N ASN A 11 7.02 10.43 -2.59
CA ASN A 11 8.40 10.53 -2.09
C ASN A 11 8.60 9.90 -0.70
N ILE A 12 8.14 8.67 -0.55
CA ILE A 12 8.23 7.89 0.69
C ILE A 12 9.71 7.75 1.08
N GLN A 13 10.05 8.12 2.31
CA GLN A 13 11.40 8.08 2.88
C GLN A 13 11.83 6.65 3.27
N ILE A 14 11.43 5.66 2.47
CA ILE A 14 11.80 4.25 2.61
C ILE A 14 12.42 3.87 1.27
N GLU A 15 13.72 3.53 1.28
CA GLU A 15 14.50 3.26 0.06
C GLU A 15 13.80 2.24 -0.86
N ALA A 16 13.23 1.18 -0.29
CA ALA A 16 12.49 0.16 -1.01
C ALA A 16 11.19 0.65 -1.69
N LEU A 17 10.66 1.80 -1.28
CA LEU A 17 9.36 2.34 -1.67
C LEU A 17 9.44 3.75 -2.27
N GLN A 18 10.62 4.26 -2.60
CA GLN A 18 10.80 5.63 -3.14
C GLN A 18 9.95 5.92 -4.38
N GLU A 19 9.62 4.89 -5.17
CA GLU A 19 8.84 5.00 -6.40
C GLU A 19 7.38 4.54 -6.23
N TYR A 20 6.95 4.44 -4.97
CA TYR A 20 5.59 4.09 -4.60
C TYR A 20 4.84 5.33 -4.13
N VAL A 21 3.54 5.32 -4.35
CA VAL A 21 2.60 6.27 -3.77
C VAL A 21 1.82 5.54 -2.68
N LEU A 22 1.75 6.16 -1.51
CA LEU A 22 1.01 5.66 -0.37
C LEU A 22 -0.37 6.31 -0.33
N TYR A 23 -1.41 5.50 -0.42
CA TYR A 23 -2.81 5.89 -0.29
C TYR A 23 -3.35 5.44 1.06
N ILE A 24 -3.80 6.37 1.89
CA ILE A 24 -4.41 6.08 3.20
C ILE A 24 -5.93 6.16 3.10
N TYR A 25 -6.61 5.17 3.64
CA TYR A 25 -8.05 5.04 3.72
C TYR A 25 -8.47 4.94 5.19
N LYS A 26 -8.45 6.07 5.91
CA LYS A 26 -8.68 6.11 7.38
C LYS A 26 -9.99 5.43 7.79
N ASN A 27 -11.06 5.66 7.03
CA ASN A 27 -12.39 5.07 7.30
C ASN A 27 -12.43 3.54 7.18
N TYR A 28 -11.40 2.94 6.58
CA TYR A 28 -11.31 1.51 6.32
C TYR A 28 -10.06 0.89 6.95
N LYS A 29 -9.32 1.65 7.76
CA LYS A 29 -8.08 1.20 8.41
C LYS A 29 -7.08 0.57 7.44
N LEU A 30 -6.93 1.17 6.26
CA LEU A 30 -6.11 0.59 5.18
C LEU A 30 -5.13 1.59 4.59
N ALA A 31 -3.93 1.09 4.31
CA ALA A 31 -2.84 1.76 3.65
C ALA A 31 -2.44 0.97 2.40
N VAL A 32 -2.34 1.63 1.25
CA VAL A 32 -1.96 0.98 -0.01
C VAL A 32 -0.71 1.64 -0.57
N PHE A 33 0.37 0.87 -0.66
CA PHE A 33 1.56 1.23 -1.39
C PHE A 33 1.42 0.76 -2.84
N GLU A 34 1.23 1.68 -3.77
CA GLU A 34 1.10 1.39 -5.20
C GLU A 34 2.34 1.86 -5.96
N SER A 35 2.81 1.05 -6.92
CA SER A 35 3.87 1.48 -7.84
C SER A 35 3.37 1.45 -9.27
N PHE A 36 3.51 2.58 -9.96
CA PHE A 36 3.11 2.73 -11.35
C PHE A 36 4.12 2.16 -12.35
N LYS A 37 5.17 1.49 -11.87
CA LYS A 37 6.11 0.78 -12.72
C LYS A 37 5.54 -0.58 -13.16
N PRO A 38 5.64 -0.93 -14.44
CA PRO A 38 5.27 -2.27 -14.91
C PRO A 38 5.97 -3.37 -14.11
N ASN A 39 5.25 -4.45 -13.82
CA ASN A 39 5.71 -5.61 -13.05
C ASN A 39 6.00 -5.38 -11.56
N ASN A 40 5.82 -4.16 -11.04
CA ASN A 40 5.81 -3.96 -9.60
C ASN A 40 4.50 -4.44 -8.98
N ALA A 41 4.61 -4.84 -7.72
CA ALA A 41 3.47 -5.20 -6.90
C ALA A 41 2.92 -3.96 -6.19
N TYR A 42 1.64 -3.99 -5.84
CA TYR A 42 1.08 -3.14 -4.81
C TYR A 42 1.01 -3.92 -3.49
N PHE A 43 1.10 -3.20 -2.38
CA PHE A 43 1.03 -3.77 -1.04
C PHE A 43 -0.10 -3.09 -0.28
N VAL A 44 -0.89 -3.89 0.43
CA VAL A 44 -1.97 -3.45 1.29
C VAL A 44 -1.57 -3.75 2.73
N MET A 45 -1.67 -2.75 3.59
CA MET A 45 -1.36 -2.83 5.00
C MET A 45 -2.50 -2.25 5.84
N ASP A 46 -2.59 -2.69 7.08
CA ASP A 46 -3.48 -2.10 8.09
C ASP A 46 -2.94 -0.72 8.50
N SER A 47 -3.80 0.29 8.55
CA SER A 47 -3.41 1.66 8.86
C SER A 47 -3.59 2.07 10.32
N ASP A 48 -4.01 1.18 11.22
CA ASP A 48 -4.20 1.49 12.64
C ASP A 48 -2.89 1.94 13.33
N ASN A 49 -1.72 1.66 12.73
CA ASN A 49 -0.40 2.11 13.22
C ASN A 49 0.57 2.45 12.07
N LEU A 50 0.23 3.47 11.27
CA LEU A 50 1.10 3.93 10.16
C LEU A 50 2.49 4.40 10.60
N ASP A 51 2.62 4.95 11.81
CA ASP A 51 3.93 5.33 12.35
C ASP A 51 4.83 4.10 12.51
N VAL A 52 4.26 2.97 12.94
CA VAL A 52 4.94 1.68 13.03
C VAL A 52 5.32 1.15 11.65
N ILE A 53 4.47 1.33 10.62
CA ILE A 53 4.82 0.98 9.24
C ILE A 53 6.07 1.74 8.81
N THR A 54 6.11 3.04 9.06
CA THR A 54 7.20 3.90 8.58
C THR A 54 8.50 3.61 9.34
N GLU A 55 8.43 3.40 10.65
CA GLU A 55 9.58 3.05 11.49
C GLU A 55 10.09 1.63 11.26
N GLU A 56 9.21 0.61 11.19
CA GLU A 56 9.61 -0.79 10.94
C GLU A 56 10.22 -0.97 9.55
N LEU A 57 9.78 -0.18 8.56
CA LEU A 57 10.22 -0.31 7.18
C LEU A 57 11.38 0.64 6.81
N CYS A 58 11.71 1.61 7.67
CA CYS A 58 12.83 2.51 7.46
C CYS A 58 14.15 1.71 7.37
N GLY A 59 14.83 1.77 6.22
CA GLY A 59 16.07 1.04 5.96
C GLY A 59 15.90 -0.45 5.59
N ARG A 60 14.67 -0.94 5.40
CA ARG A 60 14.39 -2.34 5.04
C ARG A 60 14.12 -2.55 3.54
N LYS A 61 14.26 -3.80 3.07
CA LYS A 61 14.05 -4.19 1.67
C LYS A 61 12.57 -4.52 1.42
N LYS A 62 12.13 -4.47 0.16
CA LYS A 62 10.74 -4.78 -0.26
C LYS A 62 10.21 -6.13 0.28
N ARG A 63 11.07 -7.14 0.42
CA ARG A 63 10.66 -8.46 0.94
C ARG A 63 10.20 -8.39 2.39
N ASP A 64 10.75 -7.45 3.16
CA ASP A 64 10.49 -7.30 4.59
C ASP A 64 9.08 -6.70 4.82
N LEU A 65 8.45 -6.10 3.79
CA LEU A 65 7.03 -5.71 3.79
C LEU A 65 6.09 -6.90 4.00
N LEU A 66 6.50 -8.09 3.56
CA LEU A 66 5.70 -9.31 3.70
C LEU A 66 5.77 -9.89 5.13
N GLU A 67 6.77 -9.47 5.89
CA GLU A 67 7.00 -9.90 7.27
C GLU A 67 6.48 -8.88 8.29
N CYS A 68 6.03 -7.71 7.82
CA CYS A 68 5.43 -6.69 8.67
C CYS A 68 4.11 -7.22 9.25
N LYS A 69 3.89 -7.01 10.56
CA LYS A 69 2.67 -7.45 11.25
C LYS A 69 1.39 -6.82 10.68
N LEU A 70 1.54 -5.66 10.05
CA LEU A 70 0.46 -4.90 9.44
C LEU A 70 0.20 -5.33 8.00
N TYR A 71 0.93 -6.32 7.47
CA TYR A 71 0.72 -6.84 6.13
C TYR A 71 -0.67 -7.49 5.99
N VAL A 72 -1.45 -6.99 5.04
CA VAL A 72 -2.77 -7.54 4.71
C VAL A 72 -2.68 -8.37 3.44
N ALA A 73 -2.11 -7.80 2.38
CA ALA A 73 -2.06 -8.45 1.08
C ALA A 73 -1.04 -7.82 0.12
N LYS A 74 -0.74 -8.57 -0.94
CA LYS A 74 0.02 -8.13 -2.11
C LYS A 74 -0.78 -8.44 -3.37
N GLY A 75 -0.69 -7.57 -4.37
CA GLY A 75 -1.12 -7.88 -5.72
C GLY A 75 -0.16 -7.31 -6.75
N TYR A 76 -0.35 -7.66 -8.03
CA TYR A 76 0.47 -7.14 -9.11
C TYR A 76 -0.28 -6.05 -9.85
N HIS A 77 0.47 -5.06 -10.35
CA HIS A 77 -0.09 -4.05 -11.23
C HIS A 77 -0.71 -4.73 -12.46
N ILE A 78 -2.04 -4.72 -12.53
CA ILE A 78 -2.78 -5.19 -13.70
C ILE A 78 -2.95 -3.95 -14.58
N LYS A 79 -2.62 -4.04 -15.88
CA LYS A 79 -2.80 -2.95 -16.86
C LYS A 79 -4.17 -2.24 -16.81
N SER A 80 -5.19 -2.88 -16.22
CA SER A 80 -6.51 -2.29 -15.97
C SER A 80 -6.60 -1.74 -14.53
N LYS A 81 -6.52 -0.41 -14.42
CA LYS A 81 -6.81 0.35 -13.19
C LYS A 81 -8.14 -0.07 -12.54
N LYS A 82 -9.19 -0.34 -13.33
CA LYS A 82 -10.50 -0.79 -12.84
C LYS A 82 -10.41 -2.12 -12.07
N ARG A 83 -9.68 -3.11 -12.58
CA ARG A 83 -9.52 -4.43 -11.91
C ARG A 83 -8.67 -4.36 -10.65
N MET A 84 -7.68 -3.48 -10.64
CA MET A 84 -6.88 -3.19 -9.44
C MET A 84 -7.79 -2.61 -8.34
N GLU A 85 -8.63 -1.64 -8.70
CA GLU A 85 -9.60 -1.04 -7.78
C GLU A 85 -10.61 -2.06 -7.25
N GLU A 86 -11.14 -2.94 -8.10
CA GLU A 86 -12.04 -4.03 -7.67
C GLU A 86 -11.35 -5.00 -6.69
N ARG A 87 -10.05 -5.28 -6.84
CA ARG A 87 -9.31 -6.12 -5.90
C ARG A 87 -9.02 -5.42 -4.59
N ILE A 88 -8.58 -4.16 -4.65
CA ILE A 88 -8.35 -3.35 -3.44
C ILE A 88 -9.67 -3.19 -2.68
N ASN A 89 -10.78 -3.01 -3.40
CA ASN A 89 -12.10 -2.89 -2.80
C ASN A 89 -12.49 -4.07 -1.91
N LYS A 90 -12.05 -5.30 -2.24
CA LYS A 90 -12.32 -6.48 -1.40
C LYS A 90 -11.71 -6.40 0.00
N PHE A 91 -10.70 -5.56 0.21
CA PHE A 91 -10.11 -5.36 1.52
C PHE A 91 -10.84 -4.30 2.35
N PHE A 92 -11.64 -3.43 1.72
CA PHE A 92 -12.41 -2.38 2.42
C PHE A 92 -13.68 -2.89 3.11
N ASP A 93 -14.18 -4.09 2.77
CA ASP A 93 -15.41 -4.67 3.34
C ASP A 93 -15.12 -5.61 4.53
N ARG A 94 -13.96 -5.48 5.18
CA ARG A 94 -13.58 -6.27 6.36
C ARG A 94 -14.06 -5.64 7.66
#